data_AF-A0A6I3SKC3-F1
#
_entry.id   AF-A0A6I3SKC3-F1
#
_cell.length_a   1.000
_cell.length_b   1.000
_cell.length_c   1.000
_cell.angle_alpha   90.00
_cell.angle_beta   90.00
_cell.angle_gamma   90.00
#
_symmetry.space_group_name_H-M   'P 1'
#
loop_
_entity.id
_entity.type
_entity.pdbx_description
1 polymer ?
#
loop_
_entity_poly.entity_id
_entity_poly.type
_entity_poly.pdbx_seq_one_letter_code
_entity_poly.pdbx_strand_id
1 'polypeptide(L)' 'MNMLQIFQIAGIGIVVAIFYSILKEAKREELAQLLAISGVALVTLMVLRLIGDLFNEVRSVFSLY' A
#
# COMPACT_ATOMS: atom_id res chain seq x y z
N MET A 1 5.52 0.88 16.27
CA MET A 1 4.63 0.21 15.29
C MET A 1 3.27 -0.08 15.92
N ASN A 2 2.26 0.72 15.58
CA ASN A 2 0.89 0.54 16.09
C ASN A 2 0.11 -0.38 15.13
N MET A 3 -0.74 -1.28 15.65
CA MET A 3 -1.58 -2.18 14.83
C MET A 3 -2.36 -1.43 13.74
N LEU A 4 -2.68 -0.16 13.98
CA LEU A 4 -3.36 0.74 13.04
C LEU A 4 -2.69 0.81 11.65
N GLN A 5 -1.36 0.82 11.58
CA GLN A 5 -0.62 0.98 10.31
C GLN A 5 -0.77 -0.26 9.41
N ILE A 6 -0.77 -1.45 10.02
CA ILE A 6 -0.97 -2.72 9.31
C ILE A 6 -2.42 -2.82 8.81
N PHE A 7 -3.39 -2.41 9.64
CA PHE A 7 -4.80 -2.35 9.25
C PHE A 7 -5.06 -1.37 8.09
N GLN A 8 -4.35 -0.24 8.04
CA GLN A 8 -4.47 0.70 6.91
C GLN A 8 -3.99 0.10 5.58
N ILE A 9 -2.86 -0.62 5.58
CA ILE A 9 -2.36 -1.30 4.38
C ILE A 9 -3.33 -2.41 3.94
N ALA A 10 -3.83 -3.21 4.89
CA ALA A 10 -4.80 -4.25 4.61
C ALA A 10 -6.12 -3.67 4.05
N GLY A 11 -6.61 -2.56 4.62
CA GLY A 11 -7.81 -1.87 4.16
C GLY A 11 -7.70 -1.38 2.72
N ILE A 12 -6.54 -0.83 2.34
CA ILE A 12 -6.29 -0.39 0.96
C ILE A 12 -6.26 -1.59 0.01
N GLY A 13 -5.67 -2.72 0.41
CA GLY A 13 -5.70 -3.96 -0.37
C GLY A 13 -7.12 -4.45 -0.66
N ILE A 14 -8.01 -4.38 0.34
CA ILE A 14 -9.43 -4.72 0.18
C ILE A 14 -10.12 -3.77 -0.81
N VAL A 15 -9.89 -2.46 -0.68
CA VAL A 15 -10.49 -1.46 -1.58
C VAL A 15 -10.05 -1.69 -3.03
N VAL A 16 -8.75 -1.90 -3.27
CA VAL A 16 -8.22 -2.20 -4.61
C VAL A 16 -8.86 -3.46 -5.20
N ALA A 17 -9.01 -4.52 -4.40
CA ALA A 17 -9.64 -5.76 -4.84
C ALA A 17 -11.12 -5.57 -5.20
N ILE A 18 -11.86 -4.76 -4.44
CA ILE A 18 -13.26 -4.43 -4.74
C ILE A 18 -13.36 -3.64 -6.06
N PHE A 19 -12.54 -2.60 -6.24
CA PHE A 19 -12.51 -1.83 -7.49
C PHE A 19 -12.15 -2.71 -8.69
N TYR A 20 -11.18 -3.61 -8.53
CA TYR A 20 -10.79 -4.54 -9.59
C TYR A 20 -11.97 -5.40 -10.05
N SER A 21 -12.72 -5.98 -9.10
CA SER A 21 -13.92 -6.77 -9.39
C SER A 21 -14.99 -5.95 -10.11
N ILE A 22 -15.26 -4.72 -9.65
CA ILE A 22 -16.24 -3.82 -10.29
C ILE A 22 -15.84 -3.48 -11.73
N LEU A 23 -14.57 -3.14 -11.96
CA LEU A 23 -14.05 -2.79 -13.28
C LEU A 23 -14.09 -3.97 -14.26
N LYS A 24 -13.83 -5.18 -13.75
CA LYS A 24 -13.95 -6.42 -14.51
C LYS A 24 -15.40 -6.69 -14.91
N GLU A 25 -16.34 -6.51 -13.98
CA GLU A 25 -17.77 -6.71 -14.22
C GLU A 25 -18.37 -5.65 -15.15
N ALA A 26 -17.81 -4.43 -15.15
CA ALA A 26 -18.13 -3.36 -16.09
C ALA A 26 -17.59 -3.59 -17.53
N LYS A 27 -17.02 -4.77 -17.83
CA LYS A 27 -16.36 -5.10 -19.11
C LYS A 27 -15.21 -4.15 -19.49
N ARG A 28 -14.58 -3.48 -18.51
CA ARG A 28 -13.44 -2.59 -18.71
C ARG A 28 -12.14 -3.27 -18.26
N GLU A 29 -11.78 -4.36 -18.95
CA GLU A 29 -10.64 -5.21 -18.57
C GLU A 29 -9.30 -4.47 -18.57
N GLU A 30 -9.07 -3.55 -19.52
CA GLU A 30 -7.84 -2.73 -19.55
C GLU A 30 -7.68 -1.87 -18.29
N LEU A 31 -8.77 -1.24 -17.83
CA LEU A 31 -8.74 -0.43 -16.62
C LEU A 31 -8.59 -1.30 -15.37
N ALA A 32 -9.18 -2.50 -15.35
CA ALA A 32 -8.99 -3.46 -14.26
C ALA A 32 -7.52 -3.90 -14.16
N GLN A 33 -6.86 -4.20 -15.28
CA GLN A 33 -5.43 -4.54 -15.30
C GLN A 33 -4.55 -3.38 -14.84
N LEU A 34 -4.79 -2.17 -15.33
CA LEU A 34 -4.06 -0.96 -14.90
C LEU A 34 -4.25 -0.71 -13.39
N LEU A 35 -5.45 -0.93 -12.88
CA LEU A 35 -5.75 -0.83 -11.45
C LEU A 35 -4.98 -1.87 -10.64
N ALA A 36 -4.88 -3.12 -11.11
CA ALA A 36 -4.13 -4.16 -10.42
C ALA A 36 -2.64 -3.82 -10.30
N ILE A 37 -2.03 -3.37 -11.41
CA ILE A 37 -0.61 -2.94 -11.43
C ILE A 37 -0.41 -1.74 -10.50
N SER A 38 -1.30 -0.75 -10.58
CA SER A 38 -1.26 0.44 -9.72
C SER A 38 -1.45 0.10 -8.26
N GLY A 39 -2.33 -0.85 -7.95
CA GLY A 39 -2.59 -1.35 -6.59
C GLY A 39 -1.36 -1.98 -5.97
N VAL A 40 -0.65 -2.83 -6.71
CA VAL A 40 0.63 -3.43 -6.26
C VAL A 40 1.70 -2.35 -6.05
N ALA A 41 1.82 -1.40 -6.98
CA ALA A 41 2.77 -0.29 -6.84
C ALA A 41 2.47 0.56 -5.59
N LEU A 42 1.19 0.86 -5.34
CA LEU A 42 0.73 1.66 -4.21
C LEU A 42 1.02 0.98 -2.87
N VAL A 43 0.73 -0.33 -2.75
CA VAL A 43 1.08 -1.12 -1.56
C VAL A 43 2.59 -1.14 -1.34
N THR A 44 3.38 -1.31 -2.41
CA THR A 44 4.85 -1.30 -2.32
C THR A 44 5.36 0.03 -1.77
N LEU A 45 4.83 1.17 -2.27
CA LEU A 45 5.20 2.49 -1.77
C LEU A 45 4.88 2.68 -0.28
N MET A 46 3.77 2.11 0.19
CA MET A 46 3.42 2.15 1.61
C MET A 46 4.41 1.38 2.47
N VAL A 47 4.83 0.19 2.02
CA VAL A 47 5.85 -0.60 2.72
C VAL A 47 7.18 0.17 2.77
N LEU A 48 7.57 0.83 1.68
CA LEU A 48 8.78 1.65 1.65
C LEU A 48 8.74 2.81 2.66
N ARG A 49 7.58 3.47 2.83
CA ARG A 49 7.42 4.51 3.85
C ARG A 49 7.59 3.96 5.26
N LEU A 50 6.99 2.81 5.56
CA LEU A 50 7.19 2.15 6.85
C LEU A 50 8.66 1.85 7.10
N ILE A 51 9.36 1.26 6.12
CA ILE A 51 10.80 1.02 6.24
C ILE A 51 11.56 2.33 6.51
N GLY A 52 11.22 3.42 5.82
CA GLY A 52 11.80 4.74 6.06
C GLY A 52 11.58 5.24 7.49
N ASP A 53 10.36 5.08 8.02
CA ASP A 53 10.03 5.44 9.40
C ASP A 53 10.85 4.61 10.41
N LEU A 54 10.99 3.31 10.16
CA LEU A 54 11.83 2.42 10.96
C LEU A 54 13.31 2.86 10.92
N PHE A 55 13.83 3.24 9.75
CA PHE A 55 15.19 3.77 9.61
C PHE A 55 15.37 5.11 10.35
N ASN A 56 14.35 5.98 10.35
CA ASN A 56 14.37 7.23 11.09
C ASN A 56 14.35 7.00 12.60
N GLU A 57 13.53 6.05 13.08
CA GLU A 57 13.54 5.63 14.49
C GLU A 57 14.92 5.09 14.89
N VAL A 58 15.51 4.22 14.06
CA VAL A 58 16.87 3.70 14.29
C VAL A 58 17.88 4.86 14.35
N ARG A 59 17.90 5.77 13.37
CA ARG A 59 18.81 6.94 13.39
C ARG A 59 18.61 7.83 14.61
N SER A 60 17.36 8.01 15.06
CA SER A 60 17.03 8.77 16.26
C SER A 60 17.56 8.11 17.53
N VAL A 61 17.47 6.79 17.65
CA VAL A 61 18.01 6.03 18.80
C VAL A 61 19.53 6.09 18.81
N PHE A 62 20.16 6.01 17.63
CA PHE A 62 21.61 6.12 17.50
C PHE A 62 22.12 7.58 17.54
N SER A 63 21.23 8.58 17.68
CA SER A 63 21.56 10.01 17.81
C SER A 63 22.60 10.51 16.79
N LEU A 64 22.55 10.01 15.55
CA LEU A 64 23.31 10.53 14.43
C LEU A 64 22.68 11.86 13.99
N TYR A 65 23.00 12.93 14.73
CA TYR A 65 22.84 14.31 14.24
C TYR A 65 23.90 14.62 13.18
#